data_AF-A0A429FKF4-F1
#
_entry.id   AF-A0A429FKF4-F1
#
_cell.length_a   1.000
_cell.length_b   1.000
_cell.length_c   1.000
_cell.angle_alpha   90.00
_cell.angle_beta   90.00
_cell.angle_gamma   90.00
#
_symmetry.space_group_name_H-M   'P 1'
#
loop_
_entity.id
_entity.type
_entity.pdbx_description
1 polymer ?
#
loop_
_entity_poly.entity_id
_entity_poly.type
_entity_poly.pdbx_seq_one_letter_code
_entity_poly.pdbx_strand_id
1 'polypeptide(L)'
;MVLDELTGRRLAPGDWTRVAALLDDLGRALGGTDPDPVLRAAAALAAASQPRVTRIGGGDTAVPCPPDVRERANVLVHELSRWDGGAPAADRTGPDGAVAP
;
A
#
# COMPACT_ATOMS: atom_id res chain seq x y z
N MET A 1 3.62 5.86 -6.50
CA MET A 1 2.78 5.22 -5.46
C MET A 1 3.72 4.80 -4.34
N VAL A 2 3.42 5.11 -3.08
CA VAL A 2 4.37 5.00 -1.96
C VAL A 2 4.99 3.60 -1.78
N LEU A 3 4.25 2.54 -2.15
CA LEU A 3 4.69 1.14 -2.10
C LEU A 3 5.78 0.80 -3.13
N ASP A 4 5.69 1.37 -4.34
CA ASP A 4 6.69 1.18 -5.39
C ASP A 4 8.02 1.85 -5.01
N GLU A 5 7.92 3.10 -4.54
CA GLU A 5 9.06 3.90 -4.09
C GLU A 5 9.72 3.34 -2.82
N LEU A 6 8.99 2.55 -2.02
CA LEU A 6 9.49 1.91 -0.80
C LEU A 6 10.61 0.91 -1.11
N THR A 7 10.50 0.16 -2.21
CA THR A 7 11.42 -0.93 -2.55
C THR A 7 12.82 -0.44 -2.91
N GLY A 8 12.95 0.80 -3.37
CA GLY A 8 14.22 1.44 -3.70
C GLY A 8 14.92 2.13 -2.52
N ARG A 9 14.30 2.17 -1.33
CA ARG A 9 14.83 2.90 -0.17
C ARG A 9 15.78 2.07 0.67
N ARG A 10 16.62 2.78 1.42
CA ARG A 10 17.43 2.22 2.52
C ARG A 10 16.93 2.82 3.82
N LEU A 11 16.58 1.96 4.77
CA LEU A 11 16.05 2.34 6.08
C LEU A 11 16.82 1.59 7.16
N ALA A 12 16.75 2.09 8.40
CA ALA A 12 17.27 1.33 9.53
C ALA A 12 16.48 0.01 9.69
N PRO A 13 17.09 -1.07 10.22
CA PRO A 13 16.42 -2.34 10.44
C PRO A 13 15.14 -2.21 11.29
N GLY A 14 15.16 -1.31 12.29
CA GLY A 14 13.99 -1.01 13.12
C GLY A 14 12.85 -0.36 12.33
N ASP A 15 13.17 0.52 11.38
CA ASP A 15 12.18 1.12 10.49
C ASP A 15 11.60 0.08 9.52
N TRP A 16 12.43 -0.86 9.01
CA TRP A 16 11.94 -1.99 8.21
C TRP A 16 10.96 -2.89 8.96
N THR A 17 11.20 -3.11 10.25
CA THR A 17 10.29 -3.89 11.12
C THR A 17 8.94 -3.18 11.24
N ARG A 18 8.96 -1.85 11.43
CA ARG A 18 7.76 -1.03 11.49
C ARG A 18 7.00 -1.00 10.16
N VAL A 19 7.72 -0.88 9.05
CA VAL A 19 7.16 -0.96 7.70
C VAL A 19 6.49 -2.31 7.46
N ALA A 20 7.12 -3.42 7.84
CA ALA A 20 6.55 -4.75 7.70
C ALA A 20 5.20 -4.88 8.44
N ALA A 21 5.12 -4.37 9.68
CA ALA A 21 3.88 -4.38 10.45
C ALA A 21 2.76 -3.52 9.81
N LEU A 22 3.12 -2.38 9.21
CA LEU A 22 2.16 -1.50 8.52
C LEU A 22 1.64 -2.11 7.22
N LEU A 23 2.47 -2.87 6.49
CA LEU A 23 2.03 -3.64 5.32
C LEU A 23 1.03 -4.72 5.73
N ASP A 24 1.28 -5.41 6.84
CA ASP A 24 0.39 -6.41 7.42
C ASP A 24 -0.98 -5.81 7.82
N ASP A 25 -0.98 -4.61 8.39
CA ASP A 25 -2.20 -3.87 8.75
C ASP A 25 -2.99 -3.44 7.51
N LEU A 26 -2.29 -2.92 6.49
CA LEU A 26 -2.88 -2.55 5.21
C LEU A 26 -3.53 -3.76 4.51
N GLY A 27 -2.87 -4.91 4.52
CA GLY A 27 -3.42 -6.15 3.96
C GLY A 27 -4.71 -6.61 4.66
N ARG A 28 -4.77 -6.47 5.99
CA ARG A 28 -6.00 -6.76 6.76
C ARG A 28 -7.11 -5.76 6.44
N ALA A 29 -6.78 -4.47 6.34
CA ALA A 29 -7.72 -3.40 6.02
C ALA A 29 -8.36 -3.58 4.63
N LEU A 30 -7.58 -4.01 3.63
CA LEU A 30 -8.06 -4.27 2.27
C LEU A 30 -9.05 -5.43 2.19
N GLY A 31 -9.11 -6.31 3.19
CA GLY A 31 -10.14 -7.36 3.29
C GLY A 31 -11.47 -6.88 3.86
N GLY A 32 -11.56 -5.63 4.32
CA GLY A 32 -12.76 -5.03 4.89
C GLY A 32 -13.56 -4.20 3.90
N THR A 33 -14.78 -3.84 4.27
CA THR A 33 -15.67 -2.98 3.48
C THR A 33 -15.43 -1.48 3.72
N ASP A 34 -14.57 -1.15 4.69
CA ASP A 34 -14.38 0.22 5.18
C ASP A 34 -13.05 0.82 4.66
N PRO A 35 -13.08 1.99 4.00
CA PRO A 35 -11.89 2.62 3.44
C PRO A 35 -11.02 3.37 4.47
N ASP A 36 -11.55 3.75 5.64
CA ASP A 36 -10.82 4.54 6.64
C ASP A 36 -9.58 3.81 7.19
N PRO A 37 -9.64 2.51 7.54
CA PRO A 37 -8.48 1.72 7.94
C PRO A 37 -7.39 1.68 6.86
N VAL A 38 -7.78 1.56 5.59
CA VAL A 38 -6.84 1.52 4.44
C VAL A 38 -6.10 2.85 4.33
N LEU A 39 -6.83 3.97 4.39
CA LEU A 39 -6.25 5.32 4.34
C LEU A 39 -5.32 5.59 5.53
N ARG A 40 -5.71 5.18 6.74
CA ARG A 40 -4.86 5.33 7.94
C ARG A 40 -3.57 4.51 7.85
N ALA A 41 -3.65 3.26 7.41
CA ALA A 41 -2.48 2.41 7.23
C ALA A 41 -1.55 2.97 6.14
N ALA A 42 -2.09 3.46 5.03
CA ALA A 42 -1.32 4.10 3.96
C ALA A 42 -0.62 5.38 4.42
N ALA A 43 -1.30 6.23 5.19
CA ALA A 43 -0.71 7.44 5.76
C ALA A 43 0.42 7.13 6.75
N ALA A 44 0.24 6.12 7.60
CA ALA A 44 1.27 5.67 8.53
C ALA A 44 2.48 5.07 7.80
N LEU A 45 2.26 4.32 6.72
CA LEU A 45 3.32 3.78 5.85
C LEU A 45 4.09 4.92 5.19
N ALA A 46 3.41 5.93 4.65
CA ALA A 46 4.05 7.10 4.07
C ALA A 46 4.94 7.81 5.08
N ALA A 47 4.44 8.06 6.30
CA ALA A 47 5.22 8.69 7.37
C ALA A 47 6.42 7.85 7.83
N ALA A 48 6.30 6.52 7.83
CA ALA A 48 7.40 5.61 8.17
C ALA A 48 8.48 5.55 7.06
N SER A 49 8.06 5.73 5.80
CA SER A 49 8.97 5.71 4.64
C SER A 49 9.75 7.01 4.43
N GLN A 50 9.39 8.10 5.11
CA GLN A 50 10.06 9.39 4.96
C GLN A 50 11.50 9.32 5.48
N PRO A 51 12.47 9.91 4.74
CA PRO A 51 13.85 9.99 5.20
C PRO A 51 13.88 10.82 6.48
N ARG A 52 14.03 10.15 7.63
CA ARG A 52 14.28 10.84 8.88
C ARG A 52 15.67 11.44 8.78
N VAL A 53 15.78 12.77 8.89
CA VAL A 53 17.06 13.44 9.12
C VAL A 53 17.54 13.02 10.51
N THR A 54 18.13 11.84 10.61
CA THR A 54 18.73 11.35 11.85
C THR A 54 20.08 12.03 12.01
N ARG A 55 20.08 12.97 12.97
CA ARG A 55 21.22 13.71 13.51
C ARG A 55 22.50 12.86 13.55
N ILE A 56 23.60 13.47 13.11
CA ILE A 56 24.97 12.92 13.08
C ILE A 56 25.34 12.37 14.47
N GLY A 57 25.46 11.04 14.57
CA GLY A 57 25.93 10.37 15.77
C GLY A 57 25.17 9.08 16.08
N GLY A 58 25.60 7.97 15.48
CA GLY A 58 25.27 6.63 15.99
C GLY A 58 23.95 6.01 15.51
N GLY A 59 23.46 6.36 14.32
CA GLY A 59 22.29 5.71 13.73
C GLY A 59 22.62 4.36 13.07
N ASP A 60 21.78 3.37 13.31
CA ASP A 60 21.81 2.03 12.71
C ASP A 60 22.04 2.09 11.19
N THR A 61 22.88 1.19 10.66
CA THR A 61 23.30 1.25 9.24
C THR A 61 22.08 1.04 8.35
N ALA A 62 21.77 2.02 7.49
CA ALA A 62 20.65 1.90 6.58
C ALA A 62 20.84 0.72 5.63
N VAL A 63 19.96 -0.29 5.73
CA VAL A 63 19.98 -1.50 4.92
C VAL A 63 18.95 -1.40 3.78
N PRO A 64 19.22 -2.01 2.62
CA PRO A 64 18.24 -2.09 1.54
C PRO A 64 16.97 -2.83 1.97
N CYS A 65 15.90 -2.67 1.19
CA CYS A 65 14.64 -3.37 1.40
C CYS A 65 14.85 -4.89 1.52
N PRO A 66 14.47 -5.51 2.66
CA PRO A 66 14.49 -6.95 2.82
C PRO A 66 13.60 -7.64 1.77
N PRO A 67 13.98 -8.83 1.29
CA PRO A 67 13.22 -9.54 0.25
C PRO A 67 11.77 -9.81 0.68
N ASP A 68 11.53 -10.19 1.94
CA ASP A 68 10.19 -10.44 2.48
C ASP A 68 9.29 -9.19 2.45
N VAL A 69 9.86 -8.02 2.75
CA VAL A 69 9.12 -6.74 2.73
C VAL A 69 8.80 -6.35 1.29
N ARG A 70 9.74 -6.54 0.36
CA ARG A 70 9.54 -6.28 -1.06
C ARG A 70 8.44 -7.15 -1.64
N GLU A 71 8.40 -8.44 -1.30
CA GLU A 71 7.36 -9.35 -1.77
C GLU A 71 5.97 -8.96 -1.24
N ARG A 72 5.86 -8.62 0.05
CA ARG A 72 4.61 -8.11 0.64
C ARG A 72 4.14 -6.83 -0.02
N ALA A 73 5.04 -5.88 -0.27
CA ALA A 73 4.71 -4.65 -0.96
C ALA A 73 4.20 -4.91 -2.39
N ASN A 74 4.84 -5.84 -3.12
CA ASN A 74 4.41 -6.21 -4.48
C ASN A 74 3.01 -6.84 -4.51
N VAL A 75 2.71 -7.75 -3.56
CA VAL A 75 1.38 -8.33 -3.41
C VAL A 75 0.36 -7.23 -3.14
N LEU A 76 0.64 -6.33 -2.19
CA LEU A 76 -0.28 -5.24 -1.84
C LEU A 76 -0.51 -4.26 -2.98
N VAL A 77 0.49 -3.98 -3.83
CA VAL A 77 0.30 -3.17 -5.05
C VAL A 77 -0.74 -3.82 -5.97
N HIS A 78 -0.65 -5.13 -6.19
CA HIS A 78 -1.62 -5.85 -7.03
C HIS A 78 -3.02 -5.85 -6.39
N GLU A 79 -3.08 -6.05 -5.07
CA GLU A 79 -4.33 -6.03 -4.31
C GLU A 79 -4.98 -4.64 -4.24
N LEU A 80 -4.19 -3.57 -4.34
CA LEU A 80 -4.71 -2.21 -4.44
C LEU A 80 -5.21 -1.91 -5.86
N SER A 81 -4.47 -2.34 -6.89
CA SER A 81 -4.86 -2.16 -8.30
C SER A 81 -6.19 -2.85 -8.62
N ARG A 82 -6.46 -4.03 -8.03
CA ARG A 82 -7.77 -4.70 -8.17
C ARG A 82 -8.88 -3.99 -7.40
N TRP A 83 -8.56 -3.33 -6.28
CA TRP A 83 -9.54 -2.61 -5.46
C TRP A 83 -9.95 -1.30 -6.13
N ASP A 84 -8.98 -0.58 -6.71
CA ASP A 84 -9.21 0.64 -7.51
C ASP A 84 -9.91 0.34 -8.85
N GLY A 85 -9.48 -0.72 -9.55
CA GLY A 85 -10.17 -1.23 -10.75
C GLY A 85 -11.50 -1.93 -10.48
N GLY A 86 -11.88 -2.06 -9.20
CA GLY A 86 -13.05 -2.74 -8.68
C GLY A 86 -14.23 -1.82 -8.36
N ALA A 87 -14.23 -0.56 -8.81
CA ALA A 87 -15.49 0.05 -9.14
C ALA A 87 -16.12 -0.86 -10.21
N PRO A 88 -17.28 -1.50 -9.97
CA PRO A 88 -17.94 -2.21 -11.04
C PRO A 88 -18.04 -1.20 -12.17
N ALA A 89 -17.60 -1.60 -13.37
CA ALA A 89 -18.12 -1.00 -14.58
C ALA A 89 -19.64 -1.09 -14.40
N ALA A 90 -20.23 -0.01 -13.88
CA ALA A 90 -21.66 0.13 -13.75
C ALA A 90 -22.11 -0.05 -15.18
N ASP A 91 -22.65 -1.23 -15.40
CA ASP A 91 -23.17 -1.75 -16.62
C ASP A 91 -23.99 -0.64 -17.25
N ARG A 92 -23.35 0.09 -18.16
CA ARG A 92 -23.95 1.14 -18.96
C ARG A 92 -24.70 0.44 -20.09
N THR A 93 -25.45 -0.60 -19.76
CA THR A 93 -26.49 -1.16 -20.60
C THR A 93 -27.71 -0.31 -20.35
N GLY A 94 -27.76 0.82 -21.05
CA GLY A 94 -28.99 1.61 -21.14
C GLY A 94 -30.12 0.72 -21.67
N PRO A 95 -31.36 0.87 -21.19
CA PRO A 95 -32.50 0.19 -21.79
C PRO A 95 -32.84 0.90 -23.10
N ASP A 96 -32.08 0.62 -24.16
CA ASP A 96 -32.45 1.01 -25.52
C ASP A 96 -32.81 -0.24 -26.31
N GLY A 97 -34.09 -0.35 -26.63
CA GLY A 97 -34.63 -1.50 -27.34
C GLY A 97 -36.10 -1.75 -27.05
N ALA A 98 -36.91 -0.69 -26.98
CA ALA A 98 -38.32 -0.83 -27.22
C ALA A 98 -38.52 -1.32 -28.67
N VAL A 99 -39.03 -2.53 -28.84
CA VAL A 99 -39.93 -2.81 -29.96
C VAL A 99 -41.06 -3.69 -29.43
N ALA A 100 -42.22 -3.06 -29.28
CA ALA A 100 -43.50 -3.70 -29.05
C ALA A 100 -44.01 -4.31 -30.39
N PRO A 101 -44.98 -5.23 -30.37
CA PRO A 101 -45.28 -6.15 -31.47
C PRO A 101 -45.90 -5.49 -32.72
#